data_AF-A0A2H3B872-F1
#
_entry.id   AF-A0A2H3B872-F1
#
_cell.length_a   1.000
_cell.length_b   1.000
_cell.length_c   1.000
_cell.angle_alpha   90.00
_cell.angle_beta   90.00
_cell.angle_gamma   90.00
#
_symmetry.space_group_name_H-M   'P 1'
#
loop_
_entity.id
_entity.type
_entity.pdbx_description
1 polymer ?
#
loop_
_entity_poly.entity_id
_entity_poly.type
_entity_poly.pdbx_seq_one_letter_code
_entity_poly.pdbx_strand_id
1 'polypeptide(L)'
;MSLATSSNSFSSYSVIASVTVLVYDLLLLLPTEINYVWIPRPIHPLLLLFALNRYLPLIDAAIAINWLLHKPSAAQCHQLSFITGPLAALGIFISQVILMIRTYAIWDRHRVVFWCFIGIGIFSFVPGVVGLGIKLRSSQSVGPFDNPGCLSHSSKVANLLYIPVVVSETIIASLTLVKGVQHLRRSSHPFLTELYVSGMLFYACLLLITLANILVPMWAPGVALFLDSFQVNLHSILSNRIMLLILKQRRTHRRYPTEELSTGDIELSDITSDGPGSRNDVKNAPGITSGPDGRIKSTVGINYA
;
A
#
# COMPACT_ATOMS: atom_id res chain seq x y z
N MET A 1 5.71 -40.88 9.58
CA MET A 1 6.22 -40.73 8.20
C MET A 1 5.20 -40.08 7.25
N SER A 2 3.90 -40.31 7.39
CA SER A 2 2.81 -39.70 6.58
C SER A 2 2.60 -38.18 6.79
N LEU A 3 2.87 -37.64 7.98
CA LEU A 3 2.73 -36.22 8.28
C LEU A 3 3.77 -35.33 7.56
N ALA A 4 4.98 -35.83 7.35
CA ALA A 4 6.06 -35.09 6.69
C ALA A 4 5.84 -34.93 5.18
N THR A 5 5.32 -35.97 4.52
CA THR A 5 4.92 -35.92 3.11
C THR A 5 3.73 -35.00 2.88
N SER A 6 2.73 -35.02 3.78
CA SER A 6 1.58 -34.10 3.75
C SER A 6 2.00 -32.62 3.91
N SER A 7 2.89 -32.32 4.87
CA SER A 7 3.35 -30.95 5.15
C SER A 7 4.14 -30.34 3.97
N ASN A 8 4.91 -31.15 3.26
CA ASN A 8 5.66 -30.72 2.09
C ASN A 8 4.74 -30.38 0.90
N SER A 9 3.72 -31.22 0.64
CA SER A 9 2.74 -30.93 -0.42
C SER A 9 1.94 -29.66 -0.12
N PHE A 10 1.50 -29.46 1.13
CA PHE A 10 0.76 -28.26 1.53
C PHE A 10 1.57 -26.97 1.34
N SER A 11 2.86 -27.00 1.70
CA SER A 11 3.77 -25.86 1.51
C SER A 11 3.95 -25.53 0.03
N SER A 12 4.09 -26.54 -0.83
CA SER A 12 4.20 -26.37 -2.29
C SER A 12 2.97 -25.70 -2.90
N TYR A 13 1.76 -26.16 -2.53
CA TYR A 13 0.52 -25.54 -3.01
C TYR A 13 0.37 -24.09 -2.52
N SER A 14 0.82 -23.79 -1.30
CA SER A 14 0.84 -22.43 -0.77
C SER A 14 1.67 -21.48 -1.62
N VAL A 15 2.91 -21.89 -1.92
CA VAL A 15 3.83 -21.07 -2.70
C VAL A 15 3.22 -20.81 -4.07
N ILE A 16 2.73 -21.85 -4.75
CA ILE A 16 2.07 -21.71 -6.06
C ILE A 16 0.88 -20.75 -5.96
N ALA A 17 0.00 -20.91 -4.97
CA ALA A 17 -1.16 -20.03 -4.80
C ALA A 17 -0.76 -18.57 -4.56
N SER A 18 0.21 -18.33 -3.67
CA SER A 18 0.71 -16.98 -3.34
C SER A 18 1.37 -16.30 -4.55
N VAL A 19 2.17 -17.03 -5.32
CA VAL A 19 2.79 -16.54 -6.56
C VAL A 19 1.74 -16.29 -7.64
N THR A 20 0.72 -17.16 -7.75
CA THR A 20 -0.39 -16.94 -8.69
C THR A 20 -1.09 -15.62 -8.41
N VAL A 21 -1.37 -15.32 -7.14
CA VAL A 21 -1.97 -14.04 -6.73
C VAL A 21 -1.04 -12.86 -7.04
N LEU A 22 0.26 -12.99 -6.80
CA LEU A 22 1.26 -11.96 -7.13
C LEU A 22 1.31 -11.64 -8.63
N VAL A 23 1.36 -12.68 -9.47
CA VAL A 23 1.40 -12.53 -10.93
C VAL A 23 0.07 -11.98 -11.45
N TYR A 24 -1.06 -12.45 -10.92
CA TYR A 24 -2.37 -11.92 -11.27
C TYR A 24 -2.47 -10.41 -10.96
N ASP A 25 -2.00 -9.99 -9.79
CA ASP A 25 -1.94 -8.59 -9.40
C ASP A 25 -1.01 -7.76 -10.30
N LEU A 26 0.12 -8.35 -10.72
CA LEU A 26 1.04 -7.75 -11.69
C LEU A 26 0.33 -7.42 -12.99
N LEU A 27 -0.34 -8.42 -13.58
CA LEU A 27 -1.01 -8.28 -14.87
C LEU A 27 -2.14 -7.24 -14.83
N LEU A 28 -2.91 -7.22 -13.74
CA LEU A 28 -4.01 -6.25 -13.57
C LEU A 28 -3.52 -4.81 -13.48
N LEU A 29 -2.40 -4.57 -12.79
CA LEU A 29 -1.90 -3.22 -12.55
C LEU A 29 -0.92 -2.74 -13.62
N LEU A 30 -0.38 -3.64 -14.45
CA LEU A 30 0.61 -3.33 -15.49
C LEU A 30 0.22 -2.13 -16.39
N PRO A 31 -1.02 -2.01 -16.91
CA PRO A 31 -1.40 -0.86 -17.73
C PRO A 31 -1.35 0.45 -16.94
N THR A 32 -1.71 0.40 -15.66
CA THR A 32 -1.67 1.54 -14.76
C THR A 32 -0.22 1.88 -14.41
N GLU A 33 0.64 0.90 -14.17
CA GLU A 33 2.06 1.11 -13.90
C GLU A 33 2.78 1.78 -15.07
N ILE A 34 2.58 1.28 -16.29
CA ILE A 34 3.20 1.87 -17.48
C ILE A 34 2.81 3.34 -17.60
N ASN A 35 1.52 3.65 -17.47
CA ASN A 35 1.02 5.02 -17.58
C ASN A 35 1.47 5.92 -16.43
N TYR A 36 1.42 5.45 -15.18
CA TYR A 36 1.59 6.30 -14.00
C TYR A 36 3.00 6.25 -13.37
N VAL A 37 3.80 5.24 -13.66
CA VAL A 37 5.14 5.04 -13.08
C VAL A 37 6.23 5.19 -14.14
N TRP A 38 6.10 4.53 -15.30
CA TRP A 38 7.23 4.36 -16.24
C TRP A 38 7.29 5.39 -17.37
N ILE A 39 6.16 5.73 -18.00
CA ILE A 39 6.06 6.79 -19.02
C ILE A 39 6.52 8.19 -18.53
N PRO A 40 6.19 8.63 -17.31
CA PRO A 40 6.56 9.95 -16.80
C PRO A 40 8.01 9.97 -16.34
N ARG A 41 8.77 10.99 -16.78
CA ARG A 41 10.22 11.06 -16.59
C ARG A 41 10.80 11.66 -15.28
N PRO A 42 10.06 12.12 -14.26
CA PRO A 42 10.73 12.55 -13.03
C PRO A 42 11.12 11.33 -12.20
N ILE A 43 12.41 11.02 -12.19
CA ILE A 43 13.00 9.98 -11.36
C ILE A 43 12.99 10.48 -9.91
N HIS A 44 12.12 9.90 -9.08
CA HIS A 44 12.07 10.20 -7.64
C HIS A 44 12.52 8.96 -6.85
N PRO A 45 13.11 9.13 -5.65
CA PRO A 45 13.56 8.00 -4.81
C PRO A 45 12.43 7.02 -4.47
N LEU A 46 11.18 7.48 -4.45
CA LEU A 46 9.99 6.64 -4.27
C LEU A 46 9.79 5.63 -5.41
N LEU A 47 10.26 5.94 -6.63
CA LEU A 47 10.21 5.05 -7.79
C LEU A 47 11.11 3.83 -7.60
N LEU A 48 12.30 4.02 -7.02
CA LEU A 48 13.23 2.93 -6.72
C LEU A 48 12.62 2.00 -5.66
N LEU A 49 12.06 2.57 -4.59
CA LEU A 49 11.35 1.81 -3.56
C LEU A 49 10.16 1.03 -4.16
N PHE A 50 9.38 1.66 -5.05
CA PHE A 50 8.30 1.00 -5.78
C PHE A 50 8.81 -0.19 -6.58
N ALA A 51 9.83 0.02 -7.41
CA ALA A 51 10.39 -1.03 -8.27
C ALA A 51 10.95 -2.19 -7.45
N LEU A 52 11.74 -1.90 -6.41
CA LEU A 52 12.26 -2.94 -5.52
C LEU A 52 11.13 -3.72 -4.85
N ASN A 53 10.15 -3.02 -4.29
CA ASN A 53 9.00 -3.66 -3.66
C ASN A 53 8.21 -4.56 -4.62
N ARG A 54 8.09 -4.15 -5.89
CA ARG A 54 7.34 -4.87 -6.93
C ARG A 54 8.08 -6.10 -7.45
N TYR A 55 9.38 -5.98 -7.72
CA TYR A 55 10.14 -7.00 -8.44
C TYR A 55 10.90 -7.96 -7.51
N LEU A 56 11.25 -7.59 -6.28
CA LEU A 56 11.94 -8.51 -5.36
C LEU A 56 11.11 -9.77 -5.06
N PRO A 57 9.78 -9.70 -4.77
CA PRO A 57 8.98 -10.91 -4.56
C PRO A 57 8.83 -11.76 -5.82
N LEU A 58 8.90 -11.17 -7.02
CA LEU A 58 8.89 -11.93 -8.27
C LEU A 58 10.18 -12.72 -8.47
N ILE A 59 11.32 -12.15 -8.08
CA ILE A 59 12.61 -12.85 -8.09
C ILE A 59 12.56 -14.00 -7.08
N ASP A 60 12.08 -13.73 -5.86
CA ASP A 60 11.93 -14.76 -4.82
C ASP A 60 11.01 -15.91 -5.28
N ALA A 61 9.88 -15.57 -5.89
CA ALA A 61 8.93 -16.51 -6.48
C ALA A 61 9.56 -17.39 -7.58
N ALA A 62 10.35 -16.79 -8.47
CA ALA A 62 11.01 -17.53 -9.55
C ALA A 62 12.01 -18.55 -9.00
N ILE A 63 12.77 -18.16 -7.97
CA ILE A 63 13.70 -19.06 -7.27
C ILE A 63 12.92 -20.19 -6.57
N ALA A 64 11.83 -19.86 -5.89
CA ALA A 64 10.99 -20.83 -5.17
C ALA A 64 10.31 -21.85 -6.11
N ILE A 65 9.85 -21.43 -7.29
CA ILE A 65 9.26 -22.33 -8.30
C ILE A 65 10.33 -23.25 -8.90
N ASN A 66 11.50 -22.71 -9.25
CA ASN A 66 12.59 -23.52 -9.79
C ASN A 66 13.00 -24.64 -8.81
N TRP A 67 13.01 -24.31 -7.52
CA TRP A 67 13.25 -25.25 -6.43
C TRP A 67 12.19 -26.36 -6.35
N LEU A 68 10.90 -25.99 -6.44
CA LEU A 68 9.78 -26.93 -6.41
C LEU A 68 9.84 -27.97 -7.52
N LEU A 69 10.36 -27.60 -8.69
CA LEU A 69 10.44 -28.47 -9.86
C LEU A 69 11.62 -29.46 -9.82
N HIS A 70 12.76 -29.07 -9.24
CA HIS A 70 14.03 -29.80 -9.43
C HIS A 70 14.44 -30.76 -8.30
N LYS A 71 13.59 -31.02 -7.28
CA LYS A 71 13.87 -31.91 -6.12
C LYS A 71 15.34 -31.86 -5.65
N PRO A 72 15.74 -30.75 -5.05
CA PRO A 72 17.13 -30.38 -4.78
C PRO A 72 17.78 -31.16 -3.64
N SER A 73 19.12 -31.17 -3.66
CA SER A 73 19.97 -31.81 -2.65
C SER A 73 20.00 -31.02 -1.33
N ALA A 74 20.50 -31.65 -0.26
CA ALA A 74 20.66 -31.00 1.05
C ALA A 74 21.53 -29.73 0.97
N ALA A 75 22.61 -29.74 0.18
CA ALA A 75 23.47 -28.55 0.00
C ALA A 75 22.73 -27.39 -0.71
N GLN A 76 21.90 -27.72 -1.70
CA GLN A 76 21.10 -26.72 -2.42
C GLN A 76 20.02 -26.11 -1.51
N CYS A 77 19.51 -26.86 -0.53
CA CYS A 77 18.57 -26.36 0.47
C CYS A 77 19.15 -25.23 1.32
N HIS A 78 20.37 -25.41 1.80
CA HIS A 78 21.05 -24.40 2.58
C HIS A 78 21.30 -23.14 1.77
N GLN A 79 21.71 -23.28 0.51
CA GLN A 79 21.88 -22.15 -0.41
C GLN A 79 20.55 -21.42 -0.65
N LEU A 80 19.45 -22.15 -0.84
CA LEU A 80 18.15 -21.52 -1.02
C LEU A 80 17.76 -20.69 0.20
N SER A 81 17.84 -21.25 1.39
CA SER A 81 17.50 -20.54 2.63
C SER A 81 18.38 -19.30 2.85
N PHE A 82 19.64 -19.36 2.41
CA PHE A 82 20.58 -18.23 2.46
C PHE A 82 20.23 -17.12 1.46
N ILE A 83 19.54 -17.43 0.37
CA ILE A 83 19.14 -16.46 -0.67
C ILE A 83 17.74 -15.90 -0.39
N THR A 84 16.75 -16.77 -0.18
CA THR A 84 15.34 -16.35 -0.04
C THR A 84 15.05 -15.70 1.30
N GLY A 85 15.72 -16.13 2.37
CA GLY A 85 15.55 -15.54 3.71
C GLY A 85 15.83 -14.03 3.75
N PRO A 86 17.03 -13.57 3.33
CA PRO A 86 17.33 -12.14 3.23
C PRO A 86 16.43 -11.41 2.23
N LEU A 87 16.07 -12.04 1.11
CA LEU A 87 15.24 -11.43 0.08
C LEU A 87 13.83 -11.13 0.58
N ALA A 88 13.20 -12.10 1.27
CA ALA A 88 11.91 -11.94 1.93
C ALA A 88 11.95 -10.86 3.02
N ALA A 89 12.97 -10.88 3.89
CA ALA A 89 13.15 -9.89 4.95
C ALA A 89 13.31 -8.46 4.38
N LEU A 90 14.10 -8.32 3.31
CA LEU A 90 14.27 -7.05 2.60
C LEU A 90 12.96 -6.58 1.97
N GLY A 91 12.18 -7.49 1.37
CA GLY A 91 10.86 -7.18 0.81
C GLY A 91 9.88 -6.62 1.84
N ILE A 92 9.78 -7.28 3.01
CA ILE A 92 8.95 -6.82 4.13
C ILE A 92 9.43 -5.44 4.62
N PHE A 93 10.74 -5.26 4.80
CA PHE A 93 11.29 -3.99 5.26
C PHE A 93 11.00 -2.84 4.29
N ILE A 94 11.17 -3.07 2.98
CA ILE A 94 10.85 -2.07 1.95
C ILE A 94 9.36 -1.73 1.97
N SER A 95 8.49 -2.73 2.08
CA SER A 95 7.05 -2.50 2.25
C SER A 95 6.75 -1.63 3.48
N GLN A 96 7.33 -1.93 4.64
CA GLN A 96 7.15 -1.12 5.86
C GLN A 96 7.61 0.34 5.65
N VAL A 97 8.76 0.55 5.01
CA VAL A 97 9.25 1.90 4.69
C VAL A 97 8.26 2.65 3.80
N ILE A 98 7.66 1.99 2.80
CA ILE A 98 6.63 2.61 1.94
C ILE A 98 5.41 3.02 2.78
N LEU A 99 4.94 2.16 3.69
CA LEU A 99 3.81 2.47 4.57
C LEU A 99 4.14 3.62 5.54
N MET A 100 5.36 3.70 6.07
CA MET A 100 5.83 4.81 6.91
C MET A 100 5.88 6.12 6.13
N ILE A 101 6.47 6.14 4.93
CA ILE A 101 6.53 7.33 4.06
C ILE A 101 5.12 7.86 3.77
N ARG A 102 4.19 6.96 3.45
CA ARG A 102 2.78 7.31 3.23
C ARG A 102 2.18 7.95 4.48
N THR A 103 2.32 7.30 5.62
CA THR A 103 1.74 7.79 6.88
C THR A 103 2.33 9.14 7.26
N TYR A 104 3.63 9.34 7.00
CA TYR A 104 4.31 10.61 7.22
C TYR A 104 3.75 11.72 6.32
N ALA A 105 3.43 11.40 5.06
CA ALA A 105 2.79 12.35 4.15
C ALA A 105 1.36 12.71 4.59
N ILE A 106 0.59 11.76 5.12
CA ILE A 106 -0.75 11.99 5.68
C ILE A 106 -0.70 12.91 6.91
N TRP A 107 0.38 12.84 7.68
CA TRP A 107 0.63 13.68 8.85
C TRP A 107 1.27 15.04 8.52
N ASP A 108 1.12 15.51 7.28
CA ASP A 108 1.65 16.80 6.80
C ASP A 108 3.14 17.00 7.14
N ARG A 109 3.91 15.91 7.09
CA ARG A 109 5.35 15.88 7.39
C ARG A 109 5.72 16.38 8.79
N HIS A 110 4.89 16.11 9.78
CA HIS A 110 5.16 16.50 11.17
C HIS A 110 6.43 15.84 11.74
N ARG A 111 7.36 16.63 12.28
CA ARG A 111 8.69 16.17 12.70
C ARG A 111 8.67 15.07 13.77
N VAL A 112 7.67 15.06 14.66
CA VAL A 112 7.55 14.01 15.69
C VAL A 112 7.29 12.64 15.05
N VAL A 113 6.45 12.60 14.00
CA VAL A 113 6.13 11.37 13.27
C VAL A 113 7.36 10.86 12.51
N PHE A 114 8.18 11.78 11.97
CA PHE A 114 9.45 11.42 11.34
C PHE A 114 10.38 10.71 12.31
N TRP A 115 10.67 11.30 13.48
CA TRP A 115 11.55 10.68 14.48
C TRP A 115 10.98 9.36 15.02
N CYS A 116 9.66 9.28 15.18
CA CYS A 116 8.97 8.04 15.55
C CYS A 116 9.24 6.93 14.52
N PHE A 117 9.10 7.21 13.21
CA PHE A 117 9.37 6.23 12.16
C PHE A 117 10.84 5.83 12.04
N ILE A 118 11.78 6.75 12.28
CA ILE A 118 13.20 6.38 12.37
C ILE A 118 13.42 5.38 13.51
N GLY A 119 12.84 5.65 14.69
CA GLY A 119 12.93 4.72 15.82
C GLY A 119 12.33 3.34 15.52
N ILE A 120 11.13 3.31 14.91
CA ILE A 120 10.46 2.07 14.52
C ILE A 120 11.24 1.30 13.45
N GLY A 121 11.83 2.02 12.49
CA GLY A 121 12.67 1.43 11.45
C GLY A 121 13.90 0.73 12.04
N ILE A 122 14.60 1.39 12.97
CA ILE A 122 15.75 0.79 13.68
C ILE A 122 15.30 -0.41 14.52
N PHE A 123 14.20 -0.26 15.26
CA PHE A 123 13.62 -1.32 16.09
C PHE A 123 13.21 -2.55 15.29
N SER A 124 12.74 -2.38 14.05
CA SER A 124 12.35 -3.50 13.17
C SER A 124 13.56 -4.10 12.46
N PHE A 125 14.52 -3.27 12.02
CA PHE A 125 15.65 -3.70 11.22
C PHE A 125 16.71 -4.47 12.03
N VAL A 126 17.08 -3.98 13.22
CA VAL A 126 18.18 -4.56 14.02
C VAL A 126 17.87 -6.02 14.44
N PRO A 127 16.72 -6.33 15.06
CA PRO A 127 16.37 -7.71 15.40
C PRO A 127 16.21 -8.57 14.15
N GLY A 128 15.71 -8.01 13.04
CA GLY A 128 15.58 -8.69 11.76
C GLY A 128 16.93 -9.21 11.24
N VAL A 129 17.94 -8.34 11.17
CA VAL A 129 19.29 -8.70 10.71
C VAL A 129 19.94 -9.71 11.67
N VAL A 130 19.86 -9.47 12.98
CA VAL A 130 20.48 -10.34 13.99
C VAL A 130 19.82 -11.73 13.98
N GLY A 131 18.49 -11.80 14.00
CA GLY A 131 17.78 -13.07 14.02
C GLY A 131 17.90 -13.84 12.71
N LEU A 132 17.97 -13.16 11.56
CA LEU A 132 18.32 -13.79 10.29
C LEU A 132 19.74 -14.37 10.32
N GLY A 133 20.72 -13.62 10.83
CA GLY A 133 22.10 -14.10 11.00
C GLY A 133 22.20 -15.34 11.90
N ILE A 134 21.46 -15.35 13.01
CA ILE A 134 21.39 -16.51 13.92
C ILE A 134 20.74 -17.71 13.21
N LYS A 135 19.63 -17.50 12.49
CA LYS A 135 18.93 -18.55 11.74
C LYS A 135 19.85 -19.17 10.68
N LEU A 136 20.57 -18.34 9.93
CA LEU A 136 21.51 -18.80 8.90
C LEU A 136 22.69 -19.56 9.51
N ARG A 137 23.27 -19.10 10.63
CA ARG A 137 24.33 -19.85 11.33
C ARG A 137 23.83 -21.18 11.91
N SER A 138 22.66 -21.19 12.55
CA SER A 138 22.10 -22.42 13.12
C SER A 138 21.81 -23.47 12.05
N SER A 139 21.48 -23.04 10.82
CA SER A 139 21.28 -23.96 9.69
C SER A 139 22.57 -24.64 9.22
N GLN A 140 23.75 -24.08 9.51
CA GLN A 140 25.04 -24.69 9.19
C GLN A 140 25.45 -25.81 10.16
N SER A 141 24.79 -25.92 11.31
CA SER A 141 25.17 -26.84 12.40
C SER A 141 24.42 -28.17 12.41
N VAL A 142 23.46 -28.37 11.51
CA VAL A 142 22.68 -29.62 11.41
C VAL A 142 23.45 -30.59 10.51
N GLY A 143 23.97 -31.67 11.11
CA GLY A 143 24.77 -32.68 10.42
C GLY A 143 23.97 -33.52 9.41
N PRO A 144 24.65 -34.23 8.49
CA PRO A 144 24.07 -34.90 7.31
C PRO A 144 23.11 -36.07 7.58
N PHE A 145 22.80 -36.40 8.84
CA PHE A 145 22.00 -37.56 9.22
C PHE A 145 20.61 -37.24 9.76
N ASP A 146 20.30 -35.98 10.07
CA ASP A 146 18.94 -35.61 10.42
C ASP A 146 18.23 -35.13 9.16
N ASN A 147 17.17 -35.84 8.80
CA ASN A 147 16.23 -35.51 7.74
C ASN A 147 15.03 -34.73 8.33
N PRO A 148 15.13 -33.46 8.77
CA PRO A 148 14.00 -32.56 8.63
C PRO A 148 14.09 -32.01 7.21
N GLY A 149 12.97 -32.01 6.48
CA GLY A 149 12.94 -31.36 5.16
C GLY A 149 13.53 -29.96 5.22
N CYS A 150 13.93 -29.43 4.08
CA CYS A 150 14.57 -28.12 3.89
C CYS A 150 13.87 -26.92 4.59
N LEU A 151 12.67 -27.15 5.08
CA LEU A 151 11.74 -26.24 5.70
C LEU A 151 11.69 -26.40 7.24
N SER A 152 12.78 -26.82 7.89
CA SER A 152 12.80 -26.93 9.35
C SER A 152 12.74 -25.54 10.00
N HIS A 153 11.52 -25.12 10.30
CA HIS A 153 11.22 -23.87 10.97
C HIS A 153 11.56 -24.00 12.46
N SER A 154 12.72 -23.50 12.88
CA SER A 154 13.01 -23.34 14.31
C SER A 154 12.04 -22.30 14.90
N SER A 155 10.94 -22.80 15.46
CA SER A 155 9.73 -22.04 15.78
C SER A 155 9.96 -20.87 16.73
N LYS A 156 10.91 -20.99 17.67
CA LYS A 156 11.16 -19.94 18.67
C LYS A 156 11.84 -18.72 18.07
N VAL A 157 12.88 -18.91 17.26
CA VAL A 157 13.64 -17.79 16.66
C VAL A 157 12.81 -17.09 15.59
N ALA A 158 12.06 -17.85 14.79
CA ALA A 158 11.21 -17.30 13.75
C ALA A 158 10.02 -16.49 14.32
N ASN A 159 9.38 -16.95 15.40
CA ASN A 159 8.31 -16.19 16.04
C ASN A 159 8.81 -14.85 16.62
N LEU A 160 10.01 -14.84 17.20
CA LEU A 160 10.61 -13.60 17.74
C LEU A 160 10.91 -12.56 16.65
N LEU A 161 11.21 -12.99 15.42
CA LEU A 161 11.46 -12.09 14.29
C LEU A 161 10.19 -11.35 13.83
N TYR A 162 9.01 -11.94 14.04
CA TYR A 162 7.73 -11.33 13.68
C TYR A 162 7.20 -10.33 14.71
N ILE A 163 7.70 -10.36 15.95
CA ILE A 163 7.25 -9.44 17.01
C ILE A 163 7.54 -7.97 16.65
N PRO A 164 8.78 -7.57 16.26
CA PRO A 164 9.04 -6.19 15.84
C PRO A 164 8.19 -5.75 14.65
N VAL A 165 7.92 -6.67 13.73
CA VAL A 165 7.10 -6.44 12.53
C VAL A 165 5.64 -6.16 12.91
N VAL A 166 5.03 -6.98 13.78
CA VAL A 166 3.65 -6.74 14.24
C VAL A 166 3.54 -5.43 15.01
N VAL A 167 4.54 -5.10 15.83
CA VAL A 167 4.57 -3.85 16.59
C VAL A 167 4.65 -2.65 15.65
N SER A 168 5.53 -2.68 14.65
CA SER A 168 5.66 -1.59 13.67
C SER A 168 4.39 -1.43 12.83
N GLU A 169 3.80 -2.52 12.36
CA GLU A 169 2.53 -2.53 11.62
C GLU A 169 1.39 -1.94 12.45
N THR A 170 1.28 -2.33 13.73
CA THR A 170 0.23 -1.83 14.63
C THR A 170 0.35 -0.31 14.84
N ILE A 171 1.58 0.20 15.01
CA ILE A 171 1.82 1.64 15.18
C ILE A 171 1.49 2.40 13.89
N ILE A 172 1.95 1.92 12.73
CA ILE A 172 1.66 2.54 11.44
C ILE A 172 0.16 2.54 11.15
N ALA A 173 -0.51 1.41 11.37
CA ALA A 173 -1.94 1.25 11.16
C ALA A 173 -2.75 2.16 12.09
N SER A 174 -2.40 2.23 13.38
CA SER A 174 -3.09 3.11 14.35
C SER A 174 -2.90 4.59 14.02
N LEU A 175 -1.69 5.03 13.69
CA LEU A 175 -1.43 6.42 13.26
C LEU A 175 -2.20 6.78 11.98
N THR A 176 -2.30 5.83 11.04
CA THR A 176 -3.07 6.01 9.80
C THR A 176 -4.56 6.07 10.09
N LEU A 177 -5.08 5.20 10.96
CA LEU A 177 -6.48 5.14 11.37
C LEU A 177 -6.91 6.42 12.09
N VAL A 178 -6.13 6.86 13.09
CA VAL A 178 -6.42 8.08 13.85
C VAL A 178 -6.53 9.27 12.90
N LYS A 179 -5.58 9.40 11.97
CA LYS A 179 -5.59 10.54 11.04
C LYS A 179 -6.67 10.41 9.97
N GLY A 180 -6.96 9.20 9.53
CA GLY A 180 -8.05 8.90 8.61
C GLY A 180 -9.41 9.25 9.18
N VAL A 181 -9.71 8.82 10.41
CA VAL A 181 -10.96 9.17 11.10
C VAL A 181 -11.07 10.67 11.34
N GLN A 182 -9.98 11.34 11.73
CA GLN A 182 -9.98 12.81 11.87
C GLN A 182 -10.29 13.53 10.56
N HIS A 183 -9.73 13.07 9.44
CA HIS A 183 -9.92 13.68 8.14
C HIS A 183 -11.32 13.40 7.59
N LEU A 184 -11.81 12.16 7.73
CA LEU A 184 -13.14 11.75 7.30
C LEU A 184 -14.25 12.45 8.10
N ARG A 185 -14.02 12.74 9.38
CA ARG A 185 -14.95 13.55 10.20
C ARG A 185 -15.01 15.02 9.78
N ARG A 186 -13.98 15.54 9.11
CA ARG A 186 -13.89 16.95 8.69
C ARG A 186 -14.24 17.17 7.22
N SER A 187 -14.16 16.14 6.40
CA SER A 187 -14.35 16.25 4.95
C SER A 187 -15.02 14.99 4.40
N SER A 188 -16.23 15.14 3.87
CA SER A 188 -17.06 14.05 3.34
C SER A 188 -16.86 13.81 1.83
N HIS A 189 -15.63 13.97 1.33
CA HIS A 189 -15.40 13.72 -0.09
C HIS A 189 -15.49 12.20 -0.35
N PRO A 190 -16.37 11.72 -1.26
CA PRO A 190 -16.65 10.29 -1.45
C PRO A 190 -15.38 9.49 -1.79
N PHE A 191 -14.46 10.08 -2.56
CA PHE A 191 -13.17 9.47 -2.86
C PHE A 191 -12.23 9.31 -1.65
N LEU A 192 -12.20 10.28 -0.73
CA LEU A 192 -11.39 10.16 0.50
C LEU A 192 -11.93 9.05 1.38
N THR A 193 -13.26 8.88 1.39
CA THR A 193 -13.94 7.78 2.06
C THR A 193 -13.52 6.43 1.46
N GLU A 194 -13.58 6.29 0.14
CA GLU A 194 -13.18 5.05 -0.55
C GLU A 194 -11.70 4.70 -0.33
N LEU A 195 -10.81 5.70 -0.40
CA LEU A 195 -9.37 5.53 -0.20
C LEU A 195 -9.04 5.10 1.24
N TYR A 196 -9.68 5.71 2.24
CA TYR A 196 -9.45 5.36 3.64
C TYR A 196 -10.12 4.04 4.02
N VAL A 197 -11.35 3.78 3.58
CA VAL A 197 -12.03 2.50 3.88
C VAL A 197 -11.28 1.34 3.24
N SER A 198 -10.98 1.43 1.94
CA SER A 198 -10.21 0.38 1.25
C SER A 198 -8.82 0.25 1.85
N GLY A 199 -8.12 1.38 2.07
CA GLY A 199 -6.80 1.42 2.67
C GLY A 199 -6.74 0.79 4.07
N MET A 200 -7.72 1.05 4.93
CA MET A 200 -7.77 0.53 6.30
C MET A 200 -8.13 -0.94 6.36
N LEU A 201 -9.02 -1.42 5.48
CA LEU A 201 -9.27 -2.85 5.33
C LEU A 201 -7.98 -3.60 4.96
N PHE A 202 -7.15 -3.02 4.08
CA PHE A 202 -5.86 -3.61 3.74
C PHE A 202 -4.88 -3.64 4.90
N TYR A 203 -4.79 -2.58 5.72
CA TYR A 203 -3.97 -2.61 6.94
C TYR A 203 -4.45 -3.64 7.95
N ALA A 204 -5.77 -3.79 8.12
CA ALA A 204 -6.33 -4.81 9.00
C ALA A 204 -5.99 -6.22 8.52
N CYS A 205 -6.11 -6.49 7.21
CA CYS A 205 -5.71 -7.77 6.63
C CYS A 205 -4.22 -8.08 6.87
N LEU A 206 -3.32 -7.11 6.66
CA LEU A 206 -1.89 -7.29 6.92
C LEU A 206 -1.62 -7.63 8.38
N LEU A 207 -2.19 -6.86 9.30
CA LEU A 207 -2.02 -7.08 10.73
C LEU A 207 -2.52 -8.48 11.14
N LEU A 208 -3.67 -8.91 10.61
CA LEU A 208 -4.21 -10.26 10.88
C LEU A 208 -3.30 -11.37 10.37
N ILE A 209 -2.70 -11.20 9.18
CA ILE A 209 -1.77 -12.18 8.62
C ILE A 209 -0.49 -12.24 9.45
N THR A 210 0.08 -11.10 9.83
CA THR A 210 1.30 -11.06 10.67
C THR A 210 1.03 -11.64 12.06
N LEU A 211 -0.15 -11.39 12.64
CA LEU A 211 -0.58 -12.04 13.88
C LEU A 211 -0.74 -13.54 13.71
N ALA A 212 -1.33 -13.99 12.60
CA ALA A 212 -1.45 -15.41 12.29
C ALA A 212 -0.06 -16.06 12.17
N ASN A 213 0.92 -15.38 11.57
CA ASN A 213 2.31 -15.86 11.50
C ASN A 213 2.98 -16.04 12.87
N ILE A 214 2.53 -15.35 13.92
CA ILE A 214 3.03 -15.55 15.30
C ILE A 214 2.26 -16.66 16.01
N LEU A 215 0.93 -16.67 15.88
CA LEU A 215 0.05 -17.56 16.64
C LEU A 215 0.04 -18.97 16.07
N VAL A 216 -0.06 -19.11 14.75
CA VAL A 216 -0.23 -20.41 14.08
C VAL A 216 0.91 -21.39 14.35
N PRO A 217 2.20 -20.99 14.36
CA PRO A 217 3.29 -21.88 14.74
C PRO A 217 3.19 -22.43 16.19
N MET A 218 2.46 -21.76 17.09
CA MET A 218 2.25 -22.22 18.47
C MET A 218 1.25 -23.38 18.55
N TRP A 219 0.27 -23.42 17.64
CA TRP A 219 -0.81 -24.40 17.65
C TRP A 219 -0.62 -25.49 16.58
N ALA A 220 -0.08 -25.12 15.41
CA ALA A 220 0.05 -25.98 14.25
C ALA A 220 1.33 -25.62 13.46
N PRO A 221 2.51 -26.13 13.85
CA PRO A 221 3.78 -25.79 13.21
C PRO A 221 3.85 -26.18 11.71
N GLY A 222 3.05 -27.15 11.26
CA GLY A 222 3.01 -27.60 9.86
C GLY A 222 2.42 -26.58 8.86
N VAL A 223 1.65 -25.59 9.33
CA VAL A 223 1.03 -24.56 8.48
C VAL A 223 1.73 -23.20 8.58
N ALA A 224 2.77 -23.06 9.42
CA ALA A 224 3.51 -21.81 9.59
C ALA A 224 4.12 -21.29 8.28
N LEU A 225 4.68 -22.21 7.49
CA LEU A 225 5.34 -21.91 6.21
C LEU A 225 4.36 -21.41 5.15
N PHE A 226 3.08 -21.79 5.26
CA PHE A 226 2.04 -21.33 4.35
C PHE A 226 1.87 -19.81 4.48
N LEU A 227 1.75 -19.31 5.71
CA LEU A 227 1.45 -17.91 6.00
C LEU A 227 2.63 -16.96 5.72
N ASP A 228 3.86 -17.45 5.81
CA ASP A 228 5.08 -16.69 5.54
C ASP A 228 5.14 -16.21 4.08
N SER A 229 4.90 -17.11 3.11
CA SER A 229 4.88 -16.75 1.69
C SER A 229 3.75 -15.78 1.33
N PHE A 230 2.58 -15.93 1.95
CA PHE A 230 1.48 -14.99 1.77
C PHE A 230 1.80 -13.62 2.36
N GLN A 231 2.48 -13.55 3.50
CA GLN A 231 2.82 -12.28 4.13
C GLN A 231 3.71 -11.41 3.26
N VAL A 232 4.78 -11.97 2.68
CA VAL A 232 5.72 -11.21 1.83
C VAL A 232 5.00 -10.70 0.58
N ASN A 233 4.25 -11.57 -0.09
CA ASN A 233 3.54 -11.24 -1.32
C ASN A 233 2.44 -10.21 -1.08
N LEU A 234 1.65 -10.37 -0.02
CA LEU A 234 0.59 -9.43 0.31
C LEU A 234 1.14 -8.08 0.77
N HIS A 235 2.25 -8.04 1.52
CA HIS A 235 2.94 -6.78 1.84
C HIS A 235 3.30 -6.00 0.58
N SER A 236 3.89 -6.69 -0.40
CA SER A 236 4.25 -6.07 -1.66
C SER A 236 3.03 -5.58 -2.43
N ILE A 237 2.06 -6.46 -2.69
CA ILE A 237 0.84 -6.16 -3.46
C ILE A 237 0.12 -4.95 -2.87
N LEU A 238 -0.11 -4.95 -1.56
CA LEU A 238 -0.86 -3.91 -0.89
C LEU A 238 -0.13 -2.57 -0.91
N SER A 239 1.17 -2.57 -0.62
CA SER A 239 2.01 -1.36 -0.71
C SER A 239 2.01 -0.78 -2.13
N ASN A 240 2.08 -1.64 -3.16
CA ASN A 240 2.07 -1.23 -4.56
C ASN A 240 0.72 -0.66 -5.00
N ARG A 241 -0.40 -1.32 -4.67
CA ARG A 241 -1.76 -0.85 -4.99
C ARG A 241 -2.01 0.53 -4.42
N ILE A 242 -1.68 0.73 -3.15
CA ILE A 242 -1.87 2.00 -2.45
C ILE A 242 -0.99 3.09 -3.09
N MET A 243 0.27 2.79 -3.40
CA MET A 243 1.17 3.73 -4.07
C MET A 243 0.64 4.14 -5.45
N LEU A 244 0.15 3.19 -6.25
CA LEU A 244 -0.44 3.46 -7.55
C LEU A 244 -1.70 4.31 -7.47
N LEU A 245 -2.58 4.06 -6.48
CA LEU A 245 -3.77 4.88 -6.24
C LEU A 245 -3.38 6.34 -5.95
N ILE A 246 -2.37 6.56 -5.10
CA ILE A 246 -1.85 7.90 -4.77
C ILE A 246 -1.24 8.58 -6.01
N LEU A 247 -0.44 7.85 -6.80
CA LEU A 247 0.18 8.38 -8.01
C LEU A 247 -0.86 8.76 -9.07
N LYS A 248 -1.88 7.93 -9.25
CA LYS A 248 -3.03 8.19 -10.12
C LYS A 248 -3.72 9.48 -9.69
N GLN A 249 -4.02 9.64 -8.41
CA GLN A 249 -4.68 10.83 -7.90
C GLN A 249 -3.83 12.09 -8.08
N ARG A 250 -2.55 12.06 -7.69
CA ARG A 250 -1.65 13.22 -7.82
C ARG A 250 -1.56 13.70 -9.27
N ARG A 251 -1.63 12.76 -10.23
CA ARG A 251 -1.70 13.05 -11.66
C ARG A 251 -3.02 13.68 -12.07
N THR A 252 -4.15 13.11 -11.65
CA THR A 252 -5.47 13.67 -11.94
C THR A 252 -5.59 15.09 -11.41
N HIS A 253 -5.20 15.31 -10.15
CA HIS A 253 -5.16 16.64 -9.54
C HIS A 253 -4.18 17.60 -10.24
N ARG A 254 -3.03 17.12 -10.75
CA ARG A 254 -2.11 17.98 -11.52
C ARG A 254 -2.68 18.37 -12.88
N ARG A 255 -3.47 17.50 -13.52
CA ARG A 255 -4.12 17.80 -14.81
C ARG A 255 -5.36 18.69 -14.65
N TYR A 256 -6.10 18.50 -13.57
CA TYR A 256 -7.30 19.26 -13.24
C TYR A 256 -7.15 19.82 -11.81
N PRO A 257 -6.36 20.88 -11.63
CA PRO A 257 -6.27 21.59 -10.36
C PRO A 257 -7.56 22.41 -10.16
N THR A 258 -8.66 21.74 -9.83
CA THR A 258 -9.90 22.32 -9.29
C THR A 258 -10.61 23.37 -10.18
N GLU A 259 -11.57 22.89 -10.98
CA GLU A 259 -12.82 23.62 -11.31
C GLU A 259 -13.93 23.36 -10.25
N GLU A 260 -13.60 22.73 -9.12
CA GLU A 260 -14.57 22.41 -8.06
C GLU A 260 -14.64 23.47 -6.94
N LEU A 261 -14.96 24.70 -7.34
CA LEU A 261 -15.61 25.71 -6.48
C LEU A 261 -16.62 26.56 -7.28
N SER A 262 -17.28 26.00 -8.30
CA SER A 262 -18.30 26.77 -9.04
C SER A 262 -19.55 26.00 -9.48
N THR A 263 -19.75 24.74 -9.05
CA THR A 263 -20.95 23.97 -9.40
C THR A 263 -21.78 23.63 -8.17
N GLY A 264 -22.17 24.68 -7.43
CA GLY A 264 -23.10 24.60 -6.30
C GLY A 264 -24.18 25.69 -6.27
N ASP A 265 -24.03 26.78 -7.04
CA ASP A 265 -24.94 27.94 -6.96
C ASP A 265 -25.67 28.26 -8.27
N ILE A 266 -25.70 27.34 -9.24
CA ILE A 266 -26.56 27.48 -10.43
C ILE A 266 -27.60 26.36 -10.40
N GLU A 267 -28.71 26.65 -9.72
CA GLU A 267 -30.09 26.24 -10.02
C GLU A 267 -30.90 26.21 -8.71
N LEU A 268 -31.34 27.37 -8.22
CA LEU A 268 -32.69 27.50 -7.63
C LEU A 268 -33.07 28.97 -7.36
N SER A 269 -33.58 29.68 -8.37
CA SER A 269 -34.77 30.55 -8.27
C SER A 269 -34.93 31.42 -9.52
N ASP A 270 -35.20 30.77 -10.65
CA ASP A 270 -36.00 31.36 -11.73
C ASP A 270 -37.12 30.33 -11.99
N ILE A 271 -38.14 30.34 -11.13
CA ILE A 271 -39.52 29.86 -11.36
C ILE A 271 -40.29 30.31 -10.11
N THR A 272 -40.90 31.49 -10.19
CA THR A 272 -42.30 31.72 -9.79
C THR A 272 -42.71 33.08 -10.36
N SER A 273 -43.37 33.03 -11.53
CA SER A 273 -44.30 34.08 -11.94
C SER A 273 -45.68 33.76 -11.34
N ASP A 274 -46.38 34.83 -10.97
CA ASP A 274 -47.84 35.00 -10.80
C ASP A 274 -48.41 35.06 -9.38
N GLY A 275 -48.83 36.27 -8.99
CA GLY A 275 -49.74 36.54 -7.87
C GLY A 275 -49.68 38.00 -7.36
N PRO A 276 -50.74 38.82 -7.47
CA PRO A 276 -50.67 40.28 -7.30
C PRO A 276 -51.02 40.78 -5.89
N GLY A 277 -50.47 41.92 -5.46
CA GLY A 277 -51.14 42.77 -4.46
C GLY A 277 -50.26 43.56 -3.48
N SER A 278 -50.66 44.84 -3.30
CA SER A 278 -50.34 45.80 -2.22
C SER A 278 -48.99 46.54 -2.32
N ARG A 279 -48.90 47.80 -2.78
CA ARG A 279 -49.46 49.10 -2.31
C ARG A 279 -48.65 49.76 -1.18
N ASN A 280 -48.07 50.93 -1.52
CA ASN A 280 -47.65 52.10 -0.71
C ASN A 280 -46.35 51.95 0.12
N ASP A 281 -45.42 52.92 0.26
CA ASP A 281 -45.39 54.40 0.19
C ASP A 281 -44.03 54.89 -0.41
N VAL A 282 -43.97 55.81 -1.38
CA VAL A 282 -43.91 57.30 -1.27
C VAL A 282 -42.93 57.84 -0.22
N LYS A 283 -41.76 58.35 -0.67
CA LYS A 283 -41.42 59.78 -0.51
C LYS A 283 -40.33 60.26 -1.46
N ASN A 284 -40.64 61.38 -2.10
CA ASN A 284 -39.93 62.08 -3.17
C ASN A 284 -38.62 62.75 -2.72
N ALA A 285 -37.62 62.75 -3.62
CA ALA A 285 -36.86 63.95 -3.99
C ALA A 285 -36.37 63.82 -5.46
N PRO A 286 -36.29 64.91 -6.25
CA PRO A 286 -36.50 64.87 -7.70
C PRO A 286 -35.23 65.06 -8.54
N GLY A 287 -35.19 64.46 -9.75
CA GLY A 287 -34.21 64.82 -10.79
C GLY A 287 -33.91 63.76 -11.87
N ILE A 288 -34.86 63.52 -12.79
CA ILE A 288 -34.70 63.33 -14.28
C ILE A 288 -33.53 62.42 -14.75
N THR A 289 -33.75 61.11 -14.94
CA THR A 289 -34.05 60.32 -16.18
C THR A 289 -32.96 60.15 -17.26
N SER A 290 -32.98 58.94 -17.83
CA SER A 290 -31.98 58.15 -18.55
C SER A 290 -31.74 58.46 -20.04
N GLY A 291 -30.52 58.11 -20.49
CA GLY A 291 -30.09 57.85 -21.88
C GLY A 291 -28.63 58.30 -22.08
N PRO A 292 -27.69 57.43 -22.49
CA PRO A 292 -27.58 57.07 -23.91
C PRO A 292 -27.08 55.62 -24.15
N ASP A 293 -27.16 55.15 -25.40
CA ASP A 293 -26.60 53.89 -25.90
C ASP A 293 -25.33 53.39 -25.16
N GLY A 294 -25.51 52.40 -24.28
CA GLY A 294 -24.44 51.73 -23.52
C GLY A 294 -24.00 50.40 -24.14
N ARG A 295 -23.92 50.31 -25.48
CA ARG A 295 -23.45 49.12 -26.20
C ARG A 295 -22.01 48.78 -25.79
N ILE A 296 -21.81 47.61 -25.17
CA ILE A 296 -20.49 47.00 -25.03
C ILE A 296 -20.19 46.26 -26.34
N LYS A 297 -19.20 46.75 -27.10
CA LYS A 297 -18.61 46.07 -28.26
C LYS A 297 -17.67 44.97 -27.78
N SER A 298 -17.86 43.75 -28.30
CA SER A 298 -16.84 42.70 -28.29
C SER A 298 -16.04 42.77 -29.59
N THR A 299 -14.73 42.98 -29.48
CA THR A 299 -13.80 42.98 -30.63
C THR A 299 -12.68 42.01 -30.33
N VAL A 300 -12.79 40.78 -30.85
CA VAL A 300 -11.64 39.96 -31.27
C VAL A 300 -12.10 39.17 -32.49
N GLY A 301 -11.54 39.51 -33.66
CA GLY A 301 -11.73 38.77 -34.91
C GLY A 301 -10.82 37.56 -34.97
N ILE A 302 -11.37 36.44 -35.43
CA ILE A 302 -10.64 35.22 -35.78
C ILE A 302 -10.37 35.30 -37.28
N ASN A 303 -9.10 35.44 -37.68
CA ASN A 303 -8.63 35.16 -39.03
C ASN A 303 -7.86 33.84 -39.00
N TYR A 304 -8.32 32.85 -39.79
CA TYR A 304 -7.52 31.69 -40.18
C TYR A 304 -7.09 31.87 -41.63
N ALA A 305 -5.77 31.83 -41.83
CA ALA A 305 -5.09 31.42 -43.05
C ALA A 305 -4.24 30.20 -42.70
#